data_AF-A0A7K5QAI5-F1
#
_entry.id   AF-A0A7K5QAI5-F1
#
_cell.length_a   1.000
_cell.length_b   1.000
_cell.length_c   1.000
_cell.angle_alpha   90.00
_cell.angle_beta   90.00
_cell.angle_gamma   90.00
#
_symmetry.space_group_name_H-M   'P 1'
#
loop_
_entity.id
_entity.type
_entity.pdbx_description
1 polymer ?
#
loop_
_entity_poly.entity_id
_entity_poly.type
_entity_poly.pdbx_seq_one_letter_code
_entity_poly.pdbx_strand_id
1 'polypeptide(L)'
;HETQTTCWDHPKMTDLFQSLADLNNVRFSAYRTAIKIRRLQKALCLDLLDLNTTSEVFKQHKLSQNDQLIGVQDVIGCLTTIYSGLEEKHKDMVNVPLCVDMCLNWLLNVYDSGRTGKIRVQSLKIGLMSLSKGLLEEKYRYLFKEVAGPTEMCDQRQLGLLLHDAIQIPRQLGEVAAFGGSNIEPSVRSCFQQNHNKPEITVKQFIDWMRLEPQSMVWLPVLHRVAAAETAKHQAKCNICKECPIVGFRYRSLKHFNYDVCQSCFFSGRTAKGHKLHYPMVEYCIPVSTKKYFAKHPRLGYLPVQTVLEGDNLETSLQIEYEQLKEQHLRRGINPLASPPDCVVSPQHASEDAELIAEAKLLRQHKGRLEARMQILEDHNKQLESQLHRLRQLLEQ
;
A
#
# COMPACT_ATOMS: atom_id res chain seq x y z
N HIS A 1 30.44 5.16 1.38
CA HIS A 1 31.77 5.73 1.69
C HIS A 1 31.96 7.11 1.10
N GLU A 2 31.69 7.32 -0.19
CA GLU A 2 31.80 8.65 -0.84
C GLU A 2 30.96 9.72 -0.11
N THR A 3 29.71 9.42 0.23
CA THR A 3 28.81 10.33 0.95
C THR A 3 28.94 10.26 2.47
N GLN A 4 29.76 9.34 3.00
CA GLN A 4 29.90 9.07 4.44
C GLN A 4 28.56 8.85 5.19
N THR A 5 27.53 8.40 4.49
CA THR A 5 26.22 8.07 5.07
C THR A 5 26.00 6.57 5.18
N THR A 6 25.18 6.17 6.15
CA THR A 6 24.63 4.81 6.28
C THR A 6 23.13 4.85 6.02
N CYS A 7 22.61 3.88 5.29
CA CYS A 7 21.19 3.78 4.99
C CYS A 7 20.72 2.34 5.17
N TRP A 8 19.48 2.17 5.65
CA TRP A 8 18.81 0.87 5.65
C TRP A 8 18.48 0.43 4.22
N ASP A 9 18.25 1.39 3.33
CA ASP A 9 17.84 1.11 1.98
C ASP A 9 19.00 0.76 1.06
N HIS A 10 18.81 -0.32 0.30
CA HIS A 10 19.73 -0.64 -0.79
C HIS A 10 19.71 0.51 -1.82
N PRO A 11 20.85 0.98 -2.36
CA PRO A 11 20.88 2.14 -3.25
C PRO A 11 19.93 2.04 -4.44
N LYS A 12 19.87 0.86 -5.10
CA LYS A 12 18.91 0.63 -6.20
C LYS A 12 17.45 0.67 -5.76
N MET A 13 17.16 0.40 -4.49
CA MET A 13 15.81 0.56 -3.94
C MET A 13 15.49 2.03 -3.75
N THR A 14 16.43 2.82 -3.23
CA THR A 14 16.29 4.28 -3.15
C THR A 14 16.05 4.88 -4.53
N ASP A 15 16.84 4.51 -5.54
CA ASP A 15 16.66 4.96 -6.93
C ASP A 15 15.29 4.55 -7.50
N LEU A 16 14.88 3.29 -7.23
CA LEU A 16 13.57 2.80 -7.65
C LEU A 16 12.46 3.66 -7.05
N PHE A 17 12.47 3.90 -5.75
CA PHE A 17 11.44 4.70 -5.05
C PHE A 17 11.43 6.16 -5.48
N GLN A 18 12.60 6.77 -5.71
CA GLN A 18 12.70 8.11 -6.29
C GLN A 18 12.03 8.13 -7.67
N SER A 19 12.28 7.13 -8.51
CA SER A 19 11.65 7.04 -9.83
C SER A 19 10.14 6.78 -9.80
N LEU A 20 9.58 6.32 -8.66
CA LEU A 20 8.13 6.19 -8.48
C LEU A 20 7.46 7.56 -8.30
N ALA A 21 8.20 8.60 -7.89
CA ALA A 21 7.67 9.95 -7.74
C ALA A 21 7.19 10.55 -9.07
N ASP A 22 7.79 10.15 -10.20
CA ASP A 22 7.37 10.56 -11.55
C ASP A 22 5.92 10.18 -11.86
N LEU A 23 5.40 9.15 -11.19
CA LEU A 23 4.04 8.64 -11.36
C LEU A 23 3.01 9.41 -10.53
N ASN A 24 3.42 10.37 -9.69
CA ASN A 24 2.51 11.17 -8.86
C ASN A 24 1.56 12.05 -9.69
N ASN A 25 1.90 12.31 -10.96
CA ASN A 25 1.04 13.02 -11.91
C ASN A 25 -0.19 12.21 -12.38
N VAL A 26 -0.24 10.90 -12.11
CA VAL A 26 -1.40 10.07 -12.41
C VAL A 26 -2.52 10.46 -11.45
N ARG A 27 -3.57 11.08 -11.98
CA ARG A 27 -4.68 11.65 -11.21
C ARG A 27 -5.42 10.60 -10.37
N PHE A 28 -5.56 9.41 -10.92
CA PHE A 28 -6.39 8.36 -10.34
C PHE A 28 -5.57 7.44 -9.43
N SER A 29 -5.84 7.48 -8.13
CA SER A 29 -5.03 6.83 -7.09
C SER A 29 -4.89 5.33 -7.26
N ALA A 30 -5.97 4.62 -7.62
CA ALA A 30 -5.92 3.18 -7.87
C ALA A 30 -4.93 2.82 -8.99
N TYR A 31 -4.97 3.54 -10.12
CA TYR A 31 -4.02 3.33 -11.23
C TYR A 31 -2.62 3.79 -10.88
N ARG A 32 -2.48 4.94 -10.21
CA ARG A 32 -1.18 5.45 -9.75
C ARG A 32 -0.47 4.41 -8.90
N THR A 33 -1.16 3.91 -7.88
CA THR A 33 -0.64 2.87 -6.99
C THR A 33 -0.34 1.59 -7.74
N ALA A 34 -1.25 1.13 -8.60
CA ALA A 34 -1.04 -0.08 -9.39
C ALA A 34 0.17 0.00 -10.33
N ILE A 35 0.43 1.16 -10.96
CA ILE A 35 1.60 1.36 -11.83
C ILE A 35 2.88 1.46 -11.00
N LYS A 36 2.85 2.10 -9.83
CA LYS A 36 3.97 2.08 -8.88
C LYS A 36 4.30 0.64 -8.45
N ILE A 37 3.29 -0.13 -8.04
CA ILE A 37 3.43 -1.55 -7.70
C ILE A 37 3.92 -2.35 -8.90
N ARG A 38 3.43 -2.10 -10.12
CA ARG A 38 3.89 -2.80 -11.33
C ARG A 38 5.37 -2.54 -11.63
N ARG A 39 5.86 -1.32 -11.44
CA ARG A 39 7.27 -0.97 -11.61
C ARG A 39 8.14 -1.66 -10.56
N LEU A 40 7.70 -1.67 -9.31
CA LEU A 40 8.32 -2.43 -8.23
C LEU A 40 8.34 -3.93 -8.51
N GLN A 41 7.21 -4.51 -8.91
CA GLN A 41 7.04 -5.93 -9.22
C GLN A 41 8.06 -6.40 -10.26
N LYS A 42 8.25 -5.63 -11.34
CA LYS A 42 9.26 -5.90 -12.38
C LYS A 42 10.68 -5.74 -11.88
N ALA A 43 10.97 -4.70 -11.12
CA ALA A 43 12.29 -4.45 -10.56
C ALA A 43 12.74 -5.57 -9.60
N LEU A 44 11.78 -6.19 -8.92
CA LEU A 44 11.99 -7.35 -8.05
C LEU A 44 11.84 -8.69 -8.78
N CYS A 45 11.56 -8.71 -10.08
CA CYS A 45 11.30 -9.93 -10.86
C CYS A 45 10.14 -10.82 -10.32
N LEU A 46 9.26 -10.26 -9.49
CA LEU A 46 8.12 -11.00 -8.92
C LEU A 46 7.05 -11.30 -9.98
N ASP A 47 7.03 -10.57 -11.10
CA ASP A 47 6.15 -10.86 -12.24
C ASP A 47 6.55 -12.11 -13.03
N LEU A 48 7.69 -12.72 -12.72
CA LEU A 48 8.13 -14.01 -13.25
C LEU A 48 7.81 -15.18 -12.30
N LEU A 49 7.43 -14.88 -11.06
CA LEU A 49 7.29 -15.86 -10.00
C LEU A 49 5.96 -16.63 -10.08
N ASP A 50 5.96 -17.93 -10.39
CA ASP A 50 4.73 -18.74 -10.45
C ASP A 50 4.20 -19.12 -9.05
N LEU A 51 2.88 -19.01 -8.85
CA LEU A 51 2.21 -19.30 -7.57
C LEU A 51 2.53 -20.70 -7.00
N ASN A 52 2.46 -21.74 -7.84
CA ASN A 52 2.67 -23.12 -7.42
C ASN A 52 4.13 -23.37 -7.02
N THR A 53 5.07 -22.92 -7.83
CA THR A 53 6.51 -23.06 -7.53
C THR A 53 6.86 -22.37 -6.22
N THR A 54 6.34 -21.16 -5.99
CA THR A 54 6.56 -20.41 -4.74
C THR A 54 6.00 -21.16 -3.53
N SER A 55 4.81 -21.72 -3.67
CA SER A 55 4.17 -22.50 -2.60
C SER A 55 4.97 -23.74 -2.21
N GLU A 56 5.61 -24.41 -3.19
CA GLU A 56 6.50 -25.54 -2.89
C GLU A 56 7.78 -25.10 -2.17
N VAL A 57 8.35 -23.94 -2.53
CA VAL A 57 9.52 -23.39 -1.82
C VAL A 57 9.17 -23.07 -0.37
N PHE A 58 7.99 -22.50 -0.09
CA PHE A 58 7.55 -22.26 1.29
C PHE A 58 7.46 -23.55 2.12
N LYS A 59 7.00 -24.66 1.52
CA LYS A 59 6.98 -25.96 2.19
C LYS A 59 8.39 -26.51 2.43
N GLN A 60 9.29 -26.37 1.46
CA GLN A 60 10.71 -26.79 1.59
C GLN A 60 11.40 -26.08 2.76
N HIS A 61 11.14 -24.78 2.92
CA HIS A 61 11.65 -23.96 4.03
C HIS A 61 10.82 -24.07 5.32
N LYS A 62 9.88 -25.02 5.39
CA LYS A 62 9.03 -25.31 6.57
C LYS A 62 8.23 -24.10 7.06
N LEU A 63 7.85 -23.19 6.16
CA LEU A 63 7.06 -21.99 6.45
C LEU A 63 5.56 -22.31 6.55
N SER A 64 5.20 -23.25 7.43
CA SER A 64 3.82 -23.76 7.55
C SER A 64 3.01 -23.02 8.62
N GLN A 65 3.66 -22.49 9.66
CA GLN A 65 2.98 -21.78 10.76
C GLN A 65 2.92 -20.28 10.47
N ASN A 66 1.73 -19.76 10.15
CA ASN A 66 1.56 -18.39 9.65
C ASN A 66 1.85 -17.30 10.70
N ASP A 67 1.62 -17.58 11.98
CA ASP A 67 1.91 -16.67 13.09
C ASP A 67 3.39 -16.67 13.51
N GLN A 68 4.20 -17.61 13.01
CA GLN A 68 5.62 -17.69 13.36
C GLN A 68 6.37 -16.47 12.83
N LEU A 69 7.25 -15.92 13.66
CA LEU A 69 8.23 -14.92 13.26
C LEU A 69 9.49 -15.60 12.74
N ILE A 70 9.94 -15.21 11.55
CA ILE A 70 11.18 -15.69 10.93
C ILE A 70 12.21 -14.56 10.85
N GLY A 71 13.48 -14.90 11.04
CA GLY A 71 14.58 -13.93 11.01
C GLY A 71 15.03 -13.60 9.59
N VAL A 72 15.79 -12.52 9.44
CA VAL A 72 16.36 -12.10 8.14
C VAL A 72 17.09 -13.23 7.41
N GLN A 73 17.85 -14.06 8.12
CA GLN A 73 18.60 -15.17 7.50
C GLN A 73 17.68 -16.24 6.87
N ASP A 74 16.56 -16.56 7.52
CA ASP A 74 15.58 -17.51 6.98
C ASP A 74 14.89 -16.93 5.74
N VAL A 75 14.58 -15.63 5.76
CA VAL A 75 14.02 -14.91 4.61
C VAL A 75 15.01 -14.92 3.44
N ILE A 76 16.29 -14.64 3.68
CA ILE A 76 17.35 -14.71 2.67
C ILE A 76 17.42 -16.12 2.09
N GLY A 77 17.41 -17.16 2.93
CA GLY A 77 17.44 -18.55 2.48
C GLY A 77 16.26 -18.89 1.56
N CYS A 78 15.05 -18.50 1.96
CA CYS A 78 13.84 -18.69 1.15
C CYS A 78 13.91 -17.94 -0.19
N LEU A 79 14.29 -16.66 -0.17
CA LEU A 79 14.41 -15.84 -1.37
C LEU A 79 15.51 -16.35 -2.31
N THR A 80 16.63 -16.82 -1.76
CA THR A 80 17.72 -17.40 -2.55
C THR A 80 17.21 -18.61 -3.33
N THR A 81 16.49 -19.54 -2.69
CA THR A 81 15.89 -20.68 -3.40
C THR A 81 14.91 -20.23 -4.50
N ILE A 82 14.09 -19.23 -4.23
CA ILE A 82 13.15 -18.66 -5.22
C ILE A 82 13.92 -18.11 -6.43
N TYR A 83 14.89 -17.22 -6.21
CA TYR A 83 15.57 -16.52 -7.29
C TYR A 83 16.54 -17.43 -8.04
N SER A 84 17.20 -18.41 -7.40
CA SER A 84 17.98 -19.43 -8.11
C SER A 84 17.09 -20.22 -9.08
N GLY A 85 15.90 -20.62 -8.66
CA GLY A 85 14.94 -21.30 -9.55
C GLY A 85 14.41 -20.41 -10.69
N LEU A 86 14.35 -19.09 -10.48
CA LEU A 86 14.01 -18.14 -11.55
C LEU A 86 15.16 -17.93 -12.53
N GLU A 87 16.39 -17.82 -12.04
CA GLU A 87 17.60 -17.66 -12.87
C GLU A 87 17.77 -18.85 -13.83
N GLU A 88 17.51 -20.09 -13.38
CA GLU A 88 17.54 -21.28 -14.25
C GLU A 88 16.62 -21.14 -15.49
N LYS A 89 15.45 -20.50 -15.32
CA LYS A 89 14.46 -20.29 -16.39
C LYS A 89 14.69 -19.00 -17.18
N HIS A 90 15.34 -18.00 -16.56
CA HIS A 90 15.41 -16.62 -17.04
C HIS A 90 16.81 -16.01 -16.82
N LYS A 91 17.85 -16.71 -17.28
CA LYS A 91 19.28 -16.41 -17.00
C LYS A 91 19.68 -14.94 -17.20
N ASP A 92 19.20 -14.29 -18.27
CA ASP A 92 19.62 -12.92 -18.59
C ASP A 92 18.81 -11.84 -17.84
N MET A 93 17.73 -12.21 -17.13
CA MET A 93 16.82 -11.26 -16.47
C MET A 93 16.98 -11.22 -14.95
N VAL A 94 17.56 -12.26 -14.33
CA VAL A 94 17.60 -12.42 -12.87
C VAL A 94 19.04 -12.41 -12.40
N ASN A 95 19.37 -11.45 -11.55
CA ASN A 95 20.64 -11.44 -10.80
C ASN A 95 20.32 -11.85 -9.36
N VAL A 96 20.63 -13.10 -9.00
CA VAL A 96 20.18 -13.68 -7.73
C VAL A 96 20.57 -12.85 -6.51
N PRO A 97 21.86 -12.46 -6.29
CA PRO A 97 22.24 -11.64 -5.13
C PRO A 97 21.46 -10.33 -5.05
N LEU A 98 21.35 -9.61 -6.17
CA LEU A 98 20.66 -8.33 -6.20
C LEU A 98 19.15 -8.48 -5.95
N CYS A 99 18.52 -9.47 -6.57
CA CYS A 99 17.08 -9.72 -6.39
C CYS A 99 16.75 -10.11 -4.95
N VAL A 100 17.59 -10.92 -4.30
CA VAL A 100 17.45 -11.27 -2.88
C VAL A 100 17.53 -10.02 -2.01
N ASP A 101 18.57 -9.20 -2.17
CA ASP A 101 18.75 -7.98 -1.35
C ASP A 101 17.62 -6.97 -1.55
N MET A 102 17.24 -6.72 -2.81
CA MET A 102 16.15 -5.79 -3.15
C MET A 102 14.79 -6.27 -2.61
N CYS A 103 14.51 -7.57 -2.71
CA CYS A 103 13.25 -8.15 -2.26
C CYS A 103 13.18 -8.25 -0.73
N LEU A 104 14.30 -8.61 -0.07
CA LEU A 104 14.42 -8.55 1.38
C LEU A 104 14.19 -7.13 1.89
N ASN A 105 14.89 -6.16 1.31
CA ASN A 105 14.73 -4.75 1.65
C ASN A 105 13.25 -4.33 1.54
N TRP A 106 12.59 -4.68 0.43
CA TRP A 106 11.19 -4.39 0.22
C TRP A 106 10.30 -5.01 1.32
N LEU A 107 10.48 -6.29 1.62
CA LEU A 107 9.70 -7.00 2.64
C LEU A 107 9.89 -6.38 4.02
N LEU A 108 11.12 -5.98 4.38
CA LEU A 108 11.39 -5.29 5.65
C LEU A 108 10.75 -3.90 5.67
N ASN A 109 10.76 -3.16 4.55
CA ASN A 109 10.08 -1.88 4.44
C ASN A 109 8.56 -1.99 4.62
N VAL A 110 7.95 -3.07 4.12
CA VAL A 110 6.50 -3.30 4.23
C VAL A 110 6.12 -3.85 5.60
N TYR A 111 6.86 -4.83 6.13
CA TYR A 111 6.42 -5.65 7.26
C TYR A 111 7.28 -5.56 8.52
N ASP A 112 8.43 -4.89 8.47
CA ASP A 112 9.34 -4.66 9.61
C ASP A 112 9.89 -3.22 9.61
N SER A 113 8.98 -2.25 9.59
CA SER A 113 9.34 -0.83 9.63
C SER A 113 10.11 -0.44 10.90
N GLY A 114 9.87 -1.15 12.01
CA GLY A 114 10.62 -1.01 13.26
C GLY A 114 12.01 -1.66 13.26
N ARG A 115 12.43 -2.31 12.16
CA ARG A 115 13.74 -2.94 12.00
C ARG A 115 14.10 -3.94 13.11
N THR A 116 13.11 -4.73 13.51
CA THR A 116 13.29 -5.79 14.50
C THR A 116 14.09 -6.98 13.96
N GLY A 117 14.23 -7.08 12.63
CA GLY A 117 14.89 -8.18 11.93
C GLY A 117 14.01 -9.43 11.83
N LYS A 118 12.70 -9.31 12.07
CA LYS A 118 11.75 -10.41 12.04
C LYS A 118 10.49 -10.05 11.27
N ILE A 119 9.99 -10.99 10.47
CA ILE A 119 8.70 -10.87 9.78
C ILE A 119 7.83 -12.08 10.08
N ARG A 120 6.50 -11.90 10.10
CA ARG A 120 5.58 -13.04 10.19
C ARG A 120 5.58 -13.83 8.89
N VAL A 121 5.51 -15.16 8.99
CA VAL A 121 5.39 -16.06 7.83
C VAL A 121 4.19 -15.68 6.96
N GLN A 122 3.04 -15.36 7.58
CA GLN A 122 1.85 -14.91 6.85
C GLN A 122 2.15 -13.68 5.97
N SER A 123 2.82 -12.68 6.53
CA SER A 123 3.11 -11.42 5.86
C SER A 123 4.09 -11.62 4.70
N LEU A 124 5.12 -12.46 4.87
CA LEU A 124 6.01 -12.89 3.78
C LEU A 124 5.22 -13.50 2.62
N LYS A 125 4.35 -14.47 2.91
CA LYS A 125 3.53 -15.15 1.90
C LYS A 125 2.58 -14.20 1.19
N ILE A 126 1.84 -13.38 1.94
CA ILE A 126 0.91 -12.39 1.38
C ILE A 126 1.65 -11.42 0.47
N GLY A 127 2.81 -10.90 0.87
CA GLY A 127 3.59 -9.98 0.05
C GLY A 127 4.03 -10.61 -1.27
N LEU A 128 4.71 -11.75 -1.21
CA LEU A 128 5.23 -12.44 -2.40
C LEU A 128 4.12 -12.93 -3.32
N MET A 129 3.06 -13.50 -2.77
CA MET A 129 1.97 -14.11 -3.56
C MET A 129 1.00 -13.08 -4.11
N SER A 130 0.90 -11.90 -3.50
CA SER A 130 0.16 -10.78 -4.09
C SER A 130 0.85 -10.27 -5.37
N LEU A 131 2.18 -10.21 -5.37
CA LEU A 131 2.98 -9.69 -6.48
C LEU A 131 3.53 -10.75 -7.45
N SER A 132 3.22 -12.02 -7.23
CA SER A 132 3.61 -13.11 -8.13
C SER A 132 2.86 -13.09 -9.47
N LYS A 133 3.26 -13.95 -10.41
CA LYS A 133 2.55 -14.25 -11.64
C LYS A 133 1.45 -15.29 -11.39
N GLY A 134 0.24 -15.02 -11.88
CA GLY A 134 -0.88 -15.96 -11.78
C GLY A 134 -2.22 -15.29 -12.12
N LEU A 135 -3.28 -16.10 -12.18
CA LEU A 135 -4.62 -15.54 -12.35
C LEU A 135 -5.08 -14.84 -11.07
N LEU A 136 -5.81 -13.74 -11.21
CA LEU A 136 -6.29 -12.95 -10.08
C LEU A 136 -7.14 -13.78 -9.10
N GLU A 137 -8.02 -14.64 -9.63
CA GLU A 137 -8.86 -15.52 -8.80
C GLU A 137 -8.04 -16.57 -8.03
N GLU A 138 -6.95 -17.09 -8.62
CA GLU A 138 -6.04 -18.02 -7.94
C GLU A 138 -5.32 -17.33 -6.78
N LYS A 139 -4.90 -16.08 -6.96
CA LYS A 139 -4.36 -15.26 -5.87
C LYS A 139 -5.37 -15.05 -4.76
N TYR A 140 -6.62 -14.73 -5.08
CA TYR A 140 -7.67 -14.59 -4.07
C TYR A 140 -7.88 -15.88 -3.28
N ARG A 141 -7.91 -17.04 -3.95
CA ARG A 141 -8.02 -18.35 -3.28
C ARG A 141 -6.83 -18.61 -2.36
N TYR A 142 -5.63 -18.33 -2.84
CA TYR A 142 -4.41 -18.51 -2.07
C TYR A 142 -4.42 -17.62 -0.81
N LEU A 143 -4.64 -16.32 -0.99
CA LEU A 143 -4.69 -15.33 0.09
C LEU A 143 -5.73 -15.68 1.15
N PHE A 144 -6.92 -16.12 0.73
CA PHE A 144 -7.96 -16.59 1.65
C PHE A 144 -7.52 -17.83 2.43
N LYS A 145 -6.92 -18.81 1.74
CA LYS A 145 -6.45 -20.06 2.35
C LYS A 145 -5.37 -19.83 3.42
N GLU A 146 -4.54 -18.80 3.26
CA GLU A 146 -3.50 -18.48 4.25
C GLU A 146 -4.07 -17.98 5.58
N VAL A 147 -5.30 -17.46 5.62
CA VAL A 147 -5.93 -16.99 6.88
C VAL A 147 -7.09 -17.86 7.34
N ALA A 148 -7.64 -18.70 6.46
CA ALA A 148 -8.76 -19.57 6.78
C ALA A 148 -8.40 -20.56 7.90
N GLY A 149 -9.41 -20.88 8.73
CA GLY A 149 -9.28 -21.87 9.79
C GLY A 149 -9.24 -23.31 9.27
N PRO A 150 -9.19 -24.29 10.19
CA PRO A 150 -9.15 -25.73 9.85
C PRO A 150 -10.34 -26.21 9.01
N THR A 151 -11.45 -25.48 9.05
CA THR A 151 -12.69 -25.77 8.31
C THR A 151 -12.71 -25.17 6.90
N GLU A 152 -11.62 -24.56 6.43
CA GLU A 152 -11.55 -23.78 5.18
C GLU A 152 -12.52 -22.58 5.14
N MET A 153 -12.94 -22.12 6.32
CA MET A 153 -13.79 -20.95 6.53
C MET A 153 -12.99 -19.85 7.22
N CYS A 154 -13.42 -18.59 7.05
CA CYS A 154 -12.74 -17.43 7.59
C CYS A 154 -13.70 -16.60 8.45
N ASP A 155 -13.32 -16.32 9.70
CA ASP A 155 -14.01 -15.37 10.57
C ASP A 155 -13.57 -13.91 10.32
N GLN A 156 -14.15 -12.96 11.07
CA GLN A 156 -13.83 -11.53 10.94
C GLN A 156 -12.37 -11.21 11.31
N ARG A 157 -11.82 -11.90 12.32
CA ARG A 157 -10.45 -11.67 12.80
C ARG A 157 -9.45 -12.13 11.75
N GLN A 158 -9.64 -13.32 11.21
CA GLN A 158 -8.82 -13.91 10.14
C GLN A 158 -8.85 -13.04 8.88
N LEU A 159 -10.03 -12.56 8.47
CA LEU A 159 -10.12 -11.63 7.34
C LEU A 159 -9.40 -10.32 7.65
N GLY A 160 -9.52 -9.83 8.89
CA GLY A 160 -8.81 -8.66 9.36
C GLY A 160 -7.29 -8.81 9.25
N LEU A 161 -6.73 -9.97 9.63
CA LEU A 161 -5.30 -10.27 9.49
C LEU A 161 -4.84 -10.23 8.03
N LEU A 162 -5.64 -10.76 7.10
CA LEU A 162 -5.34 -10.71 5.67
C LEU A 162 -5.31 -9.28 5.15
N LEU A 163 -6.37 -8.51 5.43
CA LEU A 163 -6.51 -7.14 4.95
C LEU A 163 -5.44 -6.22 5.57
N HIS A 164 -5.11 -6.43 6.85
CA HIS A 164 -4.04 -5.71 7.53
C HIS A 164 -2.68 -5.92 6.85
N ASP A 165 -2.36 -7.14 6.43
CA ASP A 165 -1.09 -7.43 5.74
C ASP A 165 -1.08 -6.96 4.28
N ALA A 166 -2.24 -7.05 3.61
CA ALA A 166 -2.38 -6.60 2.24
C ALA A 166 -2.28 -5.06 2.13
N ILE A 167 -2.84 -4.31 3.09
CA ILE A 167 -2.83 -2.84 3.06
C ILE A 167 -1.45 -2.24 3.35
N GLN A 168 -0.52 -3.00 3.93
CA GLN A 168 0.85 -2.53 4.13
C GLN A 168 1.56 -2.22 2.80
N ILE A 169 1.23 -2.92 1.71
CA ILE A 169 1.85 -2.73 0.39
C ILE A 169 1.57 -1.31 -0.15
N PRO A 170 0.31 -0.85 -0.31
CA PRO A 170 0.05 0.54 -0.69
C PRO A 170 0.45 1.55 0.38
N ARG A 171 0.48 1.18 1.68
CA ARG A 171 0.97 2.05 2.76
C ARG A 171 2.45 2.38 2.61
N GLN A 172 3.27 1.39 2.28
CA GLN A 172 4.70 1.60 2.05
C GLN A 172 4.98 2.55 0.87
N LEU A 173 4.06 2.62 -0.10
CA LEU A 173 4.12 3.57 -1.22
C LEU A 173 3.55 4.96 -0.90
N GLY A 174 3.07 5.19 0.32
CA GLY A 174 2.44 6.44 0.74
C GLY A 174 1.03 6.66 0.15
N GLU A 175 0.33 5.60 -0.28
CA GLU A 175 -0.96 5.70 -0.97
C GLU A 175 -2.14 5.18 -0.13
N VAL A 176 -1.92 4.77 1.13
CA VAL A 176 -2.94 4.12 1.99
C VAL A 176 -4.21 4.94 2.21
N ALA A 177 -4.10 6.28 2.25
CA ALA A 177 -5.25 7.18 2.38
C ALA A 177 -6.28 6.99 1.25
N ALA A 178 -5.84 6.57 0.07
CA ALA A 178 -6.75 6.22 -1.02
C ALA A 178 -7.47 4.88 -0.76
N PHE A 179 -6.93 3.97 0.03
CA PHE A 179 -7.47 2.61 0.18
C PHE A 179 -8.26 2.41 1.47
N GLY A 180 -8.85 3.49 2.01
CA GLY A 180 -9.67 3.47 3.23
C GLY A 180 -8.88 3.67 4.52
N GLY A 181 -7.58 3.98 4.42
CA GLY A 181 -6.70 4.15 5.56
C GLY A 181 -6.13 2.84 6.09
N SER A 182 -5.39 2.93 7.20
CA SER A 182 -4.73 1.81 7.87
C SER A 182 -5.73 0.95 8.68
N ASN A 183 -6.90 1.52 9.01
CA ASN A 183 -7.99 0.83 9.70
C ASN A 183 -8.78 -0.04 8.71
N ILE A 184 -8.72 -1.36 8.90
CA ILE A 184 -9.30 -2.36 7.97
C ILE A 184 -10.72 -2.78 8.37
N GLU A 185 -11.18 -2.40 9.56
CA GLU A 185 -12.40 -2.85 10.18
C GLU A 185 -13.66 -2.47 9.37
N PRO A 186 -13.75 -1.27 8.74
CA PRO A 186 -14.85 -0.98 7.81
C PRO A 186 -14.90 -1.96 6.63
N SER A 187 -13.76 -2.41 6.12
CA SER A 187 -13.70 -3.37 5.00
C SER A 187 -14.13 -4.76 5.46
N VAL A 188 -13.70 -5.20 6.64
CA VAL A 188 -14.16 -6.47 7.25
C VAL A 188 -15.67 -6.45 7.45
N ARG A 189 -16.21 -5.40 8.07
CA ARG A 189 -17.67 -5.26 8.27
C ARG A 189 -18.42 -5.27 6.94
N SER A 190 -17.92 -4.58 5.92
CA SER A 190 -18.51 -4.57 4.57
C SER A 190 -18.60 -5.98 3.98
N CYS A 191 -17.52 -6.77 4.09
CA CYS A 191 -17.51 -8.15 3.59
C CYS A 191 -18.56 -9.04 4.30
N PHE A 192 -18.64 -8.95 5.63
CA PHE A 192 -19.55 -9.77 6.43
C PHE A 192 -21.01 -9.33 6.28
N GLN A 193 -21.29 -8.04 6.15
CA GLN A 193 -22.63 -7.51 5.88
C GLN A 193 -23.21 -8.03 4.56
N GLN A 194 -22.40 -8.07 3.49
CA GLN A 194 -22.81 -8.66 2.21
C GLN A 194 -23.13 -10.15 2.31
N ASN A 195 -22.56 -10.83 3.31
CA ASN A 195 -22.76 -12.25 3.56
C ASN A 195 -23.77 -12.51 4.69
N HIS A 196 -24.71 -11.58 4.90
CA HIS A 196 -25.78 -11.67 5.91
C HIS A 196 -25.27 -11.83 7.35
N ASN A 197 -24.11 -11.25 7.67
CA ASN A 197 -23.49 -11.28 9.00
C ASN A 197 -23.30 -12.69 9.57
N LYS A 198 -23.05 -13.68 8.70
CA LYS A 198 -22.65 -15.02 9.13
C LYS A 198 -21.35 -14.94 9.95
N PRO A 199 -21.15 -15.83 10.95
CA PRO A 199 -19.93 -15.80 11.77
C PRO A 199 -18.67 -16.09 10.96
N GLU A 200 -18.80 -16.86 9.88
CA GLU A 200 -17.71 -17.22 8.98
C GLU A 200 -18.15 -17.12 7.52
N ILE A 201 -17.19 -16.91 6.62
CA ILE A 201 -17.37 -16.88 5.17
C ILE A 201 -16.57 -17.99 4.48
N THR A 202 -17.08 -18.47 3.36
CA THR A 202 -16.38 -19.39 2.44
C THR A 202 -15.45 -18.64 1.49
N VAL A 203 -14.50 -19.36 0.87
CA VAL A 203 -13.65 -18.80 -0.21
C VAL A 203 -14.46 -18.22 -1.37
N LYS A 204 -15.61 -18.80 -1.70
CA LYS A 204 -16.48 -18.32 -2.78
C LYS A 204 -17.06 -16.95 -2.44
N GLN A 205 -17.59 -16.80 -1.23
CA GLN A 205 -18.14 -15.54 -0.72
C GLN A 205 -17.08 -14.43 -0.66
N PHE A 206 -15.86 -14.78 -0.25
CA PHE A 206 -14.73 -13.86 -0.30
C PHE A 206 -14.41 -13.41 -1.72
N ILE A 207 -14.33 -14.34 -2.69
CA ILE A 207 -14.06 -14.00 -4.10
C ILE A 207 -15.17 -13.12 -4.68
N ASP A 208 -16.44 -13.41 -4.35
CA ASP A 208 -17.57 -12.61 -4.80
C ASP A 208 -17.52 -11.18 -4.23
N TRP A 209 -17.10 -10.99 -2.98
CA TRP A 209 -16.80 -9.68 -2.42
C TRP A 209 -15.63 -8.99 -3.11
N MET A 210 -14.52 -9.70 -3.35
CA MET A 210 -13.34 -9.16 -4.05
C MET A 210 -13.62 -8.73 -5.50
N ARG A 211 -14.60 -9.35 -6.17
CA ARG A 211 -15.08 -8.96 -7.51
C ARG A 211 -15.82 -7.62 -7.52
N LEU A 212 -16.29 -7.15 -6.37
CA LEU A 212 -16.84 -5.80 -6.20
C LEU A 212 -15.74 -4.74 -6.02
N GLU A 213 -14.47 -5.15 -6.05
CA GLU A 213 -13.28 -4.30 -5.93
C GLU A 213 -13.34 -3.40 -4.68
N PRO A 214 -13.38 -3.99 -3.46
CA PRO A 214 -13.48 -3.22 -2.24
C PRO A 214 -12.29 -2.28 -2.09
N GLN A 215 -12.55 -1.11 -1.50
CA GLN A 215 -11.61 0.02 -1.46
C GLN A 215 -10.24 -0.34 -0.88
N SER A 216 -10.16 -1.26 0.09
CA SER A 216 -8.90 -1.73 0.69
C SER A 216 -8.07 -2.65 -0.21
N MET A 217 -8.68 -3.30 -1.20
CA MET A 217 -8.03 -4.30 -2.05
C MET A 217 -8.01 -3.94 -3.54
N VAL A 218 -8.68 -2.87 -3.98
CA VAL A 218 -8.82 -2.48 -5.39
C VAL A 218 -7.48 -2.29 -6.12
N TRP A 219 -6.38 -2.00 -5.41
CA TRP A 219 -5.05 -1.94 -6.00
C TRP A 219 -4.60 -3.25 -6.67
N LEU A 220 -5.02 -4.41 -6.14
CA LEU A 220 -4.63 -5.73 -6.65
C LEU A 220 -5.30 -6.08 -8.00
N PRO A 221 -6.63 -5.98 -8.18
CA PRO A 221 -7.23 -6.16 -9.50
C PRO A 221 -6.75 -5.10 -10.50
N VAL A 222 -6.54 -3.85 -10.08
CA VAL A 222 -6.03 -2.79 -10.97
C VAL A 222 -4.61 -3.10 -11.43
N LEU A 223 -3.73 -3.62 -10.55
CA LEU A 223 -2.39 -4.11 -10.92
C LEU A 223 -2.46 -5.14 -12.05
N HIS A 224 -3.39 -6.10 -11.96
CA HIS A 224 -3.58 -7.10 -13.01
C HIS A 224 -4.06 -6.47 -14.32
N ARG A 225 -4.95 -5.47 -14.26
CA ARG A 225 -5.38 -4.74 -15.47
C ARG A 225 -4.24 -3.94 -16.09
N VAL A 226 -3.39 -3.30 -15.28
CA VAL A 226 -2.18 -2.60 -15.74
C VAL A 226 -1.26 -3.57 -16.46
N ALA A 227 -0.95 -4.72 -15.85
CA ALA A 227 -0.09 -5.73 -16.45
C ALA A 227 -0.64 -6.26 -17.79
N ALA A 228 -1.95 -6.48 -17.89
CA ALA A 228 -2.60 -6.90 -19.14
C ALA A 228 -2.54 -5.80 -20.23
N ALA A 229 -2.74 -4.54 -19.83
CA ALA A 229 -2.77 -3.41 -20.76
C ALA A 229 -1.42 -3.11 -21.40
N GLU A 230 -0.28 -3.37 -20.72
CA GLU A 230 1.07 -3.03 -21.21
C GLU A 230 1.36 -3.49 -22.64
N THR A 231 0.82 -4.63 -23.05
CA THR A 231 1.04 -5.21 -24.38
C THR A 231 -0.18 -5.08 -25.31
N ALA A 232 -1.28 -4.50 -24.82
CA ALA A 232 -2.51 -4.35 -25.57
C ALA A 232 -2.37 -3.25 -26.63
N LYS A 233 -2.79 -3.59 -27.86
CA LYS A 233 -2.87 -2.65 -28.98
C LYS A 233 -4.31 -2.59 -29.49
N HIS A 234 -4.86 -1.38 -29.52
CA HIS A 234 -6.20 -1.11 -30.00
C HIS A 234 -6.14 -0.31 -31.29
N GLN A 235 -6.78 -0.81 -32.35
CA GLN A 235 -6.98 -0.10 -33.62
C GLN A 235 -8.03 1.02 -33.45
N ALA A 236 -7.69 1.98 -32.61
CA ALA A 236 -8.51 3.13 -32.24
C ALA A 236 -7.62 4.36 -32.14
N LYS A 237 -8.18 5.53 -32.46
CA LYS A 237 -7.49 6.81 -32.40
C LYS A 237 -7.93 7.58 -31.16
N CYS A 238 -6.99 8.07 -30.37
CA CYS A 238 -7.32 8.91 -29.22
C CYS A 238 -7.96 10.23 -29.68
N ASN A 239 -9.12 10.58 -29.13
CA ASN A 239 -9.84 11.80 -29.47
C ASN A 239 -9.12 13.06 -28.97
N ILE A 240 -8.18 12.94 -28.03
CA ILE A 240 -7.41 14.04 -27.43
C ILE A 240 -6.05 14.21 -28.15
N CYS A 241 -5.09 13.32 -27.92
CA CYS A 241 -3.73 13.43 -28.49
C CYS A 241 -3.60 12.93 -29.93
N LYS A 242 -4.65 12.34 -30.52
CA LYS A 242 -4.67 11.81 -31.90
C LYS A 242 -3.75 10.61 -32.17
N GLU A 243 -3.11 10.06 -31.14
CA GLU A 243 -2.30 8.85 -31.23
C GLU A 243 -3.12 7.65 -31.71
N CYS A 244 -2.54 6.86 -32.61
CA CYS A 244 -3.14 5.68 -33.23
C CYS A 244 -2.02 4.74 -33.73
N PRO A 245 -2.03 3.44 -33.39
CA PRO A 245 -2.99 2.78 -32.51
C PRO A 245 -2.83 3.20 -31.04
N ILE A 246 -3.90 3.09 -30.24
CA ILE A 246 -3.78 3.23 -28.78
C ILE A 246 -3.07 1.98 -28.24
N VAL A 247 -1.92 2.19 -27.60
CA VAL A 247 -1.17 1.17 -26.85
C VAL A 247 -1.42 1.37 -25.35
N GLY A 248 -1.60 0.29 -24.59
CA GLY A 248 -2.02 0.39 -23.20
C GLY A 248 -3.54 0.39 -23.06
N PHE A 249 -4.03 1.01 -21.98
CA PHE A 249 -5.48 1.16 -21.78
C PHE A 249 -6.13 2.02 -22.87
N ARG A 250 -7.31 1.56 -23.30
CA ARG A 250 -8.27 2.36 -24.06
C ARG A 250 -9.51 2.63 -23.21
N TYR A 251 -9.87 3.91 -23.08
CA TYR A 251 -11.09 4.33 -22.41
C TYR A 251 -12.10 4.82 -23.43
N ARG A 252 -13.29 4.23 -23.47
CA ARG A 252 -14.37 4.64 -24.37
C ARG A 252 -15.51 5.30 -23.59
N SER A 253 -15.98 6.44 -24.05
CA SER A 253 -17.15 7.10 -23.46
C SER A 253 -18.42 6.29 -23.70
N LEU A 254 -19.24 6.16 -22.66
CA LEU A 254 -20.62 5.64 -22.79
C LEU A 254 -21.62 6.72 -23.19
N LYS A 255 -21.24 8.00 -23.09
CA LYS A 255 -22.10 9.14 -23.42
C LYS A 255 -21.83 9.70 -24.81
N HIS A 256 -20.58 9.76 -25.24
CA HIS A 256 -20.22 10.27 -26.57
C HIS A 256 -19.89 9.13 -27.53
N PHE A 257 -20.57 9.10 -28.66
CA PHE A 257 -20.35 8.10 -29.70
C PHE A 257 -18.91 8.17 -30.25
N ASN A 258 -18.24 7.02 -30.34
CA ASN A 258 -16.86 6.89 -30.83
C ASN A 258 -15.87 7.88 -30.21
N TYR A 259 -16.01 8.13 -28.90
CA TYR A 259 -15.05 8.91 -28.14
C TYR A 259 -14.12 7.98 -27.36
N ASP A 260 -12.89 7.83 -27.87
CA ASP A 260 -11.85 7.01 -27.28
C ASP A 260 -10.72 7.89 -26.70
N VAL A 261 -10.16 7.47 -25.57
CA VAL A 261 -9.08 8.17 -24.87
C VAL A 261 -8.00 7.16 -24.54
N CYS A 262 -6.74 7.50 -24.85
CA CYS A 262 -5.59 6.67 -24.47
C CYS A 262 -5.27 6.80 -22.98
N GLN A 263 -4.51 5.82 -22.46
CA GLN A 263 -4.00 5.79 -21.10
C GLN A 263 -3.42 7.13 -20.62
N SER A 264 -2.47 7.69 -21.37
CA SER A 264 -1.81 8.95 -20.99
C SER A 264 -2.80 10.11 -20.83
N CYS A 265 -3.70 10.30 -21.80
CA CYS A 265 -4.68 11.37 -21.74
C CYS A 265 -5.69 11.18 -20.60
N PHE A 266 -6.10 9.93 -20.34
CA PHE A 266 -7.02 9.61 -19.25
C PHE A 266 -6.37 9.87 -17.88
N PHE A 267 -5.16 9.36 -17.65
CA PHE A 267 -4.44 9.52 -16.38
C PHE A 267 -4.07 10.96 -16.06
N SER A 268 -3.77 11.78 -17.08
CA SER A 268 -3.58 13.22 -16.90
C SER A 268 -4.88 14.01 -16.77
N GLY A 269 -6.05 13.37 -16.90
CA GLY A 269 -7.35 14.03 -16.83
C GLY A 269 -7.60 15.04 -17.95
N ARG A 270 -7.00 14.84 -19.14
CA ARG A 270 -7.21 15.71 -20.30
C ARG A 270 -8.62 15.50 -20.86
N THR A 271 -9.23 16.54 -21.40
CA THR A 271 -10.53 16.49 -22.05
C THR A 271 -10.50 17.17 -23.42
N ALA A 272 -11.41 16.78 -24.31
CA ALA A 272 -11.59 17.42 -25.61
C ALA A 272 -13.05 17.33 -26.05
N LYS A 273 -13.44 18.15 -27.04
CA LYS A 273 -14.77 18.11 -27.69
C LYS A 273 -15.96 18.11 -26.69
N GLY A 274 -15.86 18.92 -25.63
CA GLY A 274 -16.93 19.04 -24.63
C GLY A 274 -17.13 17.82 -23.72
N HIS A 275 -16.24 16.83 -23.77
CA HIS A 275 -16.30 15.70 -22.84
C HIS A 275 -15.95 16.14 -21.42
N LYS A 276 -16.80 15.79 -20.45
CA LYS A 276 -16.56 16.05 -19.02
C LYS A 276 -15.98 14.81 -18.34
N LEU A 277 -15.08 14.98 -17.39
CA LEU A 277 -14.39 13.85 -16.73
C LEU A 277 -15.33 12.91 -15.95
N HIS A 278 -16.45 13.43 -15.45
CA HIS A 278 -17.44 12.61 -14.72
C HIS A 278 -18.33 11.77 -15.64
N TYR A 279 -18.22 11.92 -16.97
CA TYR A 279 -19.00 11.07 -17.87
C TYR A 279 -18.49 9.63 -17.78
N PRO A 280 -19.40 8.65 -17.78
CA PRO A 280 -19.03 7.26 -17.59
C PRO A 280 -18.19 6.77 -18.78
N MET A 281 -17.06 6.14 -18.44
CA MET A 281 -16.11 5.55 -19.38
C MET A 281 -16.03 4.04 -19.15
N VAL A 282 -15.87 3.27 -20.22
CA VAL A 282 -15.53 1.85 -20.18
C VAL A 282 -14.04 1.70 -20.44
N GLU A 283 -13.39 0.91 -19.60
CA GLU A 283 -12.00 0.51 -19.76
C GLU A 283 -11.88 -0.73 -20.66
N TYR A 284 -10.87 -0.72 -21.54
CA TYR A 284 -10.39 -1.87 -22.28
C TYR A 284 -8.89 -2.03 -22.04
N CYS A 285 -8.50 -3.20 -21.52
CA CYS A 285 -7.11 -3.60 -21.29
C CYS A 285 -6.65 -4.78 -22.18
N ILE A 286 -7.56 -5.31 -23.02
CA ILE A 286 -7.29 -6.38 -23.98
C ILE A 286 -7.90 -6.06 -25.35
N PRO A 287 -7.31 -6.52 -26.47
CA PRO A 287 -7.91 -6.37 -27.79
C PRO A 287 -9.25 -7.12 -27.88
N VAL A 288 -10.24 -6.51 -28.53
CA VAL A 288 -11.63 -7.00 -28.61
C VAL A 288 -11.82 -8.30 -29.41
N SER A 289 -10.76 -8.92 -29.95
CA SER A 289 -10.83 -10.16 -30.73
C SER A 289 -11.08 -11.41 -29.88
N THR A 290 -10.93 -11.35 -28.56
CA THR A 290 -11.14 -12.50 -27.67
C THR A 290 -12.53 -12.46 -27.02
N LYS A 291 -13.55 -12.96 -27.75
CA LYS A 291 -14.94 -13.13 -27.28
C LYS A 291 -15.11 -13.87 -25.94
N LYS A 292 -14.05 -14.52 -25.41
CA LYS A 292 -14.10 -15.37 -24.20
C LYS A 292 -14.01 -14.63 -22.87
N TYR A 293 -13.57 -13.36 -22.81
CA TYR A 293 -13.40 -12.63 -21.53
C TYR A 293 -14.63 -11.81 -21.12
N PHE A 294 -15.40 -11.28 -22.08
CA PHE A 294 -16.57 -10.43 -21.82
C PHE A 294 -17.74 -11.14 -21.12
N ALA A 295 -17.75 -12.47 -21.08
CA ALA A 295 -18.76 -13.25 -20.36
C ALA A 295 -18.47 -13.36 -18.84
N LYS A 296 -17.25 -13.04 -18.37
CA LYS A 296 -16.82 -13.27 -16.98
C LYS A 296 -16.61 -12.00 -16.15
N HIS A 297 -16.51 -10.83 -16.78
CA HIS A 297 -16.30 -9.56 -16.07
C HIS A 297 -17.42 -8.58 -16.41
N PRO A 298 -18.26 -8.18 -15.42
CA PRO A 298 -19.22 -7.10 -15.59
C PRO A 298 -18.54 -5.84 -16.13
N ARG A 299 -19.25 -5.01 -16.88
CA ARG A 299 -18.74 -3.74 -17.42
C ARG A 299 -18.32 -2.84 -16.27
N LEU A 300 -17.04 -2.84 -15.91
CA LEU A 300 -16.51 -2.02 -14.83
C LEU A 300 -16.45 -0.57 -15.32
N GLY A 301 -17.25 0.29 -14.69
CA GLY A 301 -17.04 1.74 -14.77
C GLY A 301 -15.74 2.12 -14.07
N TYR A 302 -15.19 3.28 -14.43
CA TYR A 302 -14.11 3.90 -13.66
C TYR A 302 -14.50 3.98 -12.17
N LEU A 303 -13.64 3.49 -11.27
CA LEU A 303 -13.84 3.50 -9.82
C LEU A 303 -13.20 4.76 -9.22
N PRO A 304 -13.98 5.81 -8.91
CA PRO A 304 -13.49 6.90 -8.08
C PRO A 304 -13.22 6.36 -6.68
N VAL A 305 -11.94 6.30 -6.33
CA VAL A 305 -11.51 5.97 -4.99
C VAL A 305 -11.67 7.20 -4.09
N GLN A 306 -12.42 7.07 -3.00
CA GLN A 306 -12.56 8.14 -2.01
C GLN A 306 -11.32 8.17 -1.12
N THR A 307 -10.60 9.28 -1.14
CA THR A 307 -9.45 9.48 -0.24
C THR A 307 -9.98 9.83 1.14
N VAL A 308 -9.63 9.02 2.14
CA VAL A 308 -9.90 9.35 3.54
C VAL A 308 -8.78 10.28 3.99
N LEU A 309 -9.14 11.45 4.55
CA LEU A 309 -8.19 12.29 5.27
C LEU A 309 -7.87 11.58 6.58
N GLU A 310 -6.85 10.72 6.59
CA GLU A 310 -6.22 10.30 7.83
C GLU A 310 -5.54 11.53 8.44
N GLY A 311 -5.95 11.91 9.65
CA GLY A 311 -5.20 12.91 10.42
C GLY A 311 -3.77 12.44 10.61
N ASP A 312 -2.82 13.37 10.58
CA ASP A 312 -1.39 13.08 10.65
C ASP A 312 -1.08 12.05 11.76
N ASN A 313 -0.35 10.98 11.41
CA ASN A 313 0.20 10.04 12.38
C ASN A 313 1.14 10.80 13.31
N LEU A 314 0.64 11.14 14.51
CA LEU A 314 1.34 11.92 15.52
C LEU A 314 2.72 11.29 15.84
N GLU A 315 2.83 9.97 15.80
CA GLU A 315 4.11 9.25 15.97
C GLU A 315 5.13 9.53 14.88
N THR A 316 4.73 9.67 13.62
CA THR A 316 5.66 9.93 12.51
C THR A 316 6.15 11.38 12.50
N SER A 317 5.28 12.35 12.82
CA SER A 317 5.70 13.74 13.00
C SER A 317 6.64 13.91 14.20
N LEU A 318 6.35 13.25 15.33
CA LEU A 318 7.21 13.27 16.52
C LEU A 318 8.58 12.62 16.25
N GLN A 319 8.63 11.55 15.45
CA GLN A 319 9.87 10.89 15.08
C GLN A 319 10.75 11.78 14.17
N ILE A 320 10.13 12.47 13.20
CA ILE A 320 10.82 13.40 12.30
C ILE A 320 11.34 14.62 13.07
N GLU A 321 10.53 15.16 14.00
CA GLU A 321 10.92 16.29 14.84
C GLU A 321 12.04 15.91 15.81
N TYR A 322 12.00 14.68 16.36
CA TYR A 322 13.08 14.12 17.18
C TYR A 322 14.39 13.94 16.40
N GLU A 323 14.33 13.44 15.17
CA GLU A 323 15.52 13.27 14.31
C GLU A 323 16.11 14.62 13.88
N GLN A 324 15.28 15.62 13.57
CA GLN A 324 15.71 16.98 13.27
C GLN A 324 16.39 17.66 14.47
N LEU A 325 15.84 17.47 15.68
CA LEU A 325 16.45 17.97 16.91
C LEU A 325 17.77 17.25 17.23
N LYS A 326 17.86 15.94 16.96
CA LYS A 326 19.09 15.16 17.11
C LYS A 326 20.19 15.61 16.15
N GLU A 327 19.86 15.93 14.90
CA GLU A 327 20.82 16.48 13.93
C GLU A 327 21.26 17.91 14.29
N GLN A 328 20.37 18.74 14.83
CA GLN A 328 20.74 20.07 15.33
C GLN A 328 21.68 19.99 16.55
N HIS A 329 21.48 19.02 17.44
CA HIS A 329 22.40 18.78 18.56
C HIS A 329 23.77 18.28 18.08
N LEU A 330 23.81 17.40 17.08
CA LEU A 330 25.07 16.90 16.53
C LEU A 330 25.86 18.01 15.81
N ARG A 331 25.18 18.97 15.17
CA ARG A 331 25.79 20.15 14.54
C ARG A 331 26.28 21.20 15.55
N ARG A 332 25.79 21.21 16.80
CA ARG A 332 26.22 22.13 17.86
C ARG A 332 27.43 21.64 18.67
N GLY A 333 27.98 20.46 18.34
CA GLY A 333 29.30 20.05 18.82
C GLY A 333 29.38 19.78 20.33
N ILE A 334 28.42 19.07 20.91
CA ILE A 334 28.49 18.60 22.30
C ILE A 334 28.88 17.11 22.29
N ASN A 335 30.13 16.81 22.64
CA ASN A 335 30.62 15.44 22.83
C ASN A 335 30.20 14.90 24.20
N PRO A 336 29.56 13.72 24.31
CA PRO A 336 29.36 13.05 25.58
C PRO A 336 30.41 11.95 25.76
N LEU A 337 31.49 12.21 26.51
CA LEU A 337 32.29 11.19 27.24
C LEU A 337 33.54 11.82 27.89
N ALA A 338 33.47 12.12 29.20
CA ALA A 338 34.59 11.99 30.15
C ALA A 338 34.06 12.12 31.60
N SER A 339 34.33 11.11 32.43
CA SER A 339 34.09 11.11 33.89
C SER A 339 35.27 11.78 34.64
N PRO A 340 35.16 12.10 35.95
CA PRO A 340 35.64 13.35 36.56
C PRO A 340 37.07 13.24 37.17
N PRO A 341 37.67 14.35 37.67
CA PRO A 341 37.46 14.76 39.07
C PRO A 341 37.49 16.29 39.37
N ASP A 342 37.01 16.60 40.58
CA ASP A 342 37.30 17.74 41.47
C ASP A 342 36.77 19.16 41.21
N CYS A 343 35.78 19.51 42.05
CA CYS A 343 35.56 20.77 42.77
C CYS A 343 36.04 22.10 42.14
N VAL A 344 35.13 22.85 41.51
CA VAL A 344 34.97 24.31 41.71
C VAL A 344 33.52 24.72 41.41
N VAL A 345 32.80 25.27 42.39
CA VAL A 345 31.48 25.90 42.19
C VAL A 345 31.66 27.15 41.33
N SER A 346 31.13 27.14 40.10
CA SER A 346 31.10 28.30 39.18
C SER A 346 29.67 28.62 38.73
N PRO A 347 29.35 29.87 38.36
CA PRO A 347 27.97 30.38 38.25
C PRO A 347 27.19 29.92 37.00
N GLN A 348 27.60 28.86 36.31
CA GLN A 348 27.04 28.46 35.01
C GLN A 348 25.82 27.52 35.11
N HIS A 349 25.61 26.84 36.24
CA HIS A 349 24.45 25.94 36.43
C HIS A 349 23.09 26.66 36.50
N ALA A 350 23.07 27.96 36.83
CA ALA A 350 21.81 28.72 36.90
C ALA A 350 21.19 29.01 35.52
N SER A 351 21.99 28.95 34.44
CA SER A 351 21.53 29.27 33.07
C SER A 351 20.86 28.08 32.38
N GLU A 352 21.43 26.87 32.53
CA GLU A 352 20.87 25.64 31.94
C GLU A 352 19.57 25.22 32.64
N ASP A 353 19.51 25.38 33.97
CA ASP A 353 18.27 25.14 34.73
C ASP A 353 17.18 26.16 34.37
N ALA A 354 17.54 27.43 34.09
CA ALA A 354 16.58 28.45 33.66
C ALA A 354 16.01 28.18 32.27
N GLU A 355 16.83 27.67 31.33
CA GLU A 355 16.37 27.27 29.99
C GLU A 355 15.49 26.02 30.03
N LEU A 356 15.86 25.00 30.80
CA LEU A 356 15.03 23.79 31.00
C LEU A 356 13.69 24.13 31.66
N ILE A 357 13.67 25.06 32.62
CA ILE A 357 12.42 25.53 33.26
C ILE A 357 11.57 26.33 32.26
N ALA A 358 12.17 27.14 31.38
CA ALA A 358 11.46 27.88 30.35
C ALA A 358 10.83 26.94 29.30
N GLU A 359 11.58 25.92 28.86
CA GLU A 359 11.10 24.88 27.94
C GLU A 359 9.96 24.07 28.56
N ALA A 360 10.10 23.63 29.81
CA ALA A 360 9.05 22.93 30.53
C ALA A 360 7.77 23.76 30.71
N LYS A 361 7.88 25.10 30.86
CA LYS A 361 6.71 26.00 30.92
C LYS A 361 6.02 26.12 29.56
N LEU A 362 6.80 26.25 28.48
CA LEU A 362 6.27 26.30 27.11
C LEU A 362 5.53 25.01 26.75
N LEU A 363 6.09 23.85 27.10
CA LEU A 363 5.46 22.56 26.88
C LEU A 363 4.15 22.40 27.65
N ARG A 364 4.09 22.84 28.92
CA ARG A 364 2.84 22.85 29.70
C ARG A 364 1.78 23.78 29.10
N GLN A 365 2.19 24.94 28.59
CA GLN A 365 1.27 25.87 27.94
C GLN A 365 0.73 25.29 26.63
N HIS A 366 1.58 24.61 25.85
CA HIS A 366 1.17 23.99 24.59
C HIS A 366 0.23 22.80 24.84
N LYS A 367 0.52 21.98 25.86
CA LYS A 367 -0.37 20.92 26.35
C LYS A 367 -1.75 21.46 26.73
N GLY A 368 -1.82 22.54 27.52
CA GLY A 368 -3.09 23.15 27.90
C GLY A 368 -3.89 23.69 26.69
N ARG A 369 -3.21 24.23 25.66
CA ARG A 369 -3.88 24.64 24.42
C ARG A 369 -4.42 23.47 23.61
N LEU A 370 -3.70 22.35 23.59
CA LEU A 370 -4.15 21.12 22.93
C LEU A 370 -5.33 20.48 23.65
N GLU A 371 -5.29 20.42 24.98
CA GLU A 371 -6.41 19.93 25.80
C GLU A 371 -7.67 20.79 25.59
N ALA A 372 -7.53 22.12 25.54
CA ALA A 372 -8.65 23.02 25.23
C ALA A 372 -9.22 22.80 23.82
N ARG A 373 -8.36 22.57 22.81
CA ARG A 373 -8.82 22.24 21.44
C ARG A 373 -9.49 20.89 21.36
N MET A 374 -8.99 19.90 22.10
CA MET A 374 -9.57 18.56 22.18
C MET A 374 -10.97 18.63 22.79
N GLN A 375 -11.16 19.42 23.85
CA GLN A 375 -12.47 19.62 24.47
C GLN A 375 -13.49 20.26 23.51
N ILE A 376 -13.07 21.27 22.72
CA ILE A 376 -13.94 21.91 21.71
C ILE A 376 -14.36 20.90 20.64
N LEU A 377 -13.43 20.04 20.20
CA LEU A 377 -13.73 19.00 19.21
C LEU A 377 -14.67 17.94 19.76
N GLU A 378 -14.52 17.53 21.01
CA GLU A 378 -15.45 16.60 21.67
C GLU A 378 -16.86 17.19 21.78
N ASP A 379 -16.98 18.47 22.12
CA ASP A 379 -18.27 19.15 22.24
C ASP A 379 -18.95 19.30 20.86
N HIS A 380 -18.19 19.62 19.82
CA HIS A 380 -18.69 19.62 18.45
C HIS A 380 -19.13 18.22 17.99
N ASN A 381 -18.39 17.17 18.37
CA ASN A 381 -18.76 15.80 18.01
C ASN A 381 -20.07 15.37 18.69
N LYS A 382 -20.25 15.71 19.98
CA LYS A 382 -21.53 15.50 20.69
C LYS A 382 -22.69 16.25 20.05
N GLN A 383 -22.46 17.49 19.59
CA GLN A 383 -23.49 18.24 18.87
C GLN A 383 -23.88 17.56 17.56
N LEU A 384 -22.91 17.11 16.76
CA LEU A 384 -23.15 16.39 15.51
C LEU A 384 -23.91 15.09 15.74
N GLU A 385 -23.54 14.31 16.77
CA GLU A 385 -24.26 13.09 17.15
C GLU A 385 -25.71 13.39 17.53
N SER A 386 -25.96 14.48 18.26
CA SER A 386 -27.32 14.91 18.62
C SER A 386 -28.15 15.29 17.38
N GLN A 387 -27.53 15.94 16.39
CA GLN A 387 -28.20 16.31 15.13
C GLN A 387 -28.50 15.07 14.29
N LEU A 388 -27.56 14.12 14.24
CA LEU A 388 -27.72 12.85 13.54
C LEU A 388 -28.84 12.02 14.17
N HIS A 389 -28.96 12.04 15.50
CA HIS A 389 -30.06 11.38 16.21
C HIS A 389 -31.43 12.01 15.89
N ARG A 390 -31.53 13.35 15.88
CA ARG A 390 -32.78 14.05 15.50
C ARG A 390 -33.18 13.78 14.05
N LEU A 391 -32.22 13.76 13.13
CA LEU A 391 -32.48 13.43 11.72
C LEU A 391 -32.97 12.00 11.54
N ARG A 392 -32.44 11.04 12.32
CA ARG A 392 -32.94 9.65 12.31
C ARG A 392 -34.38 9.55 12.82
N GLN A 393 -34.72 10.26 13.90
CA GLN A 393 -36.10 10.28 14.39
C GLN A 393 -37.09 10.90 13.39
N LEU A 394 -36.67 11.90 12.62
CA LEU A 394 -37.50 12.49 11.56
C LEU A 394 -37.64 11.61 10.31
N LEU A 395 -36.74 10.63 10.12
CA LEU A 395 -36.82 9.65 9.03
C LEU A 395 -37.62 8.40 9.41
N GLU A 396 -37.90 8.20 10.70
CA GLU A 396 -38.72 7.11 11.24
C GLU A 396 -40.19 7.49 11.47
N GLN A 397 -40.55 8.77 11.29
CA GLN A 397 -41.93 9.27 11.12
C GLN A 397 -42.31 9.33 9.65
#